data_AF-A0A3D3H6H3-F1
#
_entry.id   AF-A0A3D3H6H3-F1
#
_cell.length_a   1.000
_cell.length_b   1.000
_cell.length_c   1.000
_cell.angle_alpha   90.00
_cell.angle_beta   90.00
_cell.angle_gamma   90.00
#
_symmetry.space_group_name_H-M   'P 1'
#
loop_
_entity.id
_entity.type
_entity.pdbx_description
1 polymer ?
#
loop_
_entity_poly.entity_id
_entity_poly.type
_entity_poly.pdbx_seq_one_letter_code
_entity_poly.pdbx_strand_id
1 'polypeptide(L)'
;NRNFRNEGADSTHSPEFAMLEAYQAYSDYNGIADLTQELIQNAAIAVTGSTEVTWADGTVYDLGGEWERMSMYDSLNDALADAWEGADAAPRIDAATPLADLTTIAERFG
;
A
#
# COMPACT_ATOMS: atom_id res chain seq x y z
N ASN A 1 -7.69 19.27 8.70
CA ASN A 1 -6.23 19.46 8.81
C ASN A 1 -5.71 19.74 7.40
N ARG A 2 -4.81 20.72 7.22
CA ARG A 2 -4.11 21.00 5.96
C ARG A 2 -2.63 20.74 6.20
N ASN A 3 -2.05 19.87 5.40
CA ASN A 3 -0.62 19.59 5.40
C ASN A 3 0.04 20.29 4.23
N PHE A 4 1.27 20.77 4.47
CA PHE A 4 2.08 21.47 3.48
C PHE A 4 3.38 20.70 3.29
N ARG A 5 3.70 20.31 2.05
CA ARG A 5 4.96 19.63 1.69
C ARG A 5 5.60 20.37 0.52
N ASN A 6 6.87 20.73 0.69
CA ASN A 6 7.65 21.43 -0.34
C ASN A 6 8.27 20.40 -1.29
N GLU A 7 7.41 19.69 -2.01
CA GLU A 7 7.73 18.60 -2.94
C GLU A 7 7.11 18.90 -4.32
N GLY A 8 7.48 18.10 -5.34
CA GLY A 8 6.92 18.24 -6.68
C GLY A 8 5.41 17.99 -6.71
N ALA A 9 4.71 18.59 -7.69
CA ALA A 9 3.28 18.40 -7.88
C ALA A 9 3.01 17.54 -9.13
N ASP A 10 2.08 16.61 -9.01
CA ASP A 10 1.57 15.76 -10.09
C ASP A 10 0.10 15.39 -9.85
N SER A 11 -0.45 14.42 -10.57
CA SER A 11 -1.87 14.04 -10.44
C SER A 11 -2.25 13.48 -9.06
N THR A 12 -1.28 13.02 -8.26
CA THR A 12 -1.49 12.47 -6.91
C THR A 12 -0.80 13.29 -5.81
N HIS A 13 0.03 14.28 -6.16
CA HIS A 13 0.75 15.14 -5.21
C HIS A 13 0.37 16.62 -5.35
N SER A 14 -0.11 17.19 -4.25
CA SER A 14 -0.35 18.64 -4.10
C SER A 14 0.52 19.19 -2.98
N PRO A 15 1.19 20.35 -3.15
CA PRO A 15 1.96 21.00 -2.09
C PRO A 15 1.13 21.34 -0.84
N GLU A 16 -0.19 21.43 -0.99
CA GLU A 16 -1.16 21.54 0.10
C GLU A 16 -2.26 20.49 -0.07
N PHE A 17 -2.51 19.68 0.95
CA PHE A 17 -3.55 18.65 0.91
C PHE A 17 -4.19 18.41 2.28
N ALA A 18 -5.35 17.75 2.28
CA ALA A 18 -6.03 17.35 3.50
C ALA A 18 -5.59 15.95 3.93
N MET A 19 -5.41 15.76 5.23
CA MET A 19 -5.08 14.46 5.84
C MET A 19 -5.90 14.26 7.12
N LEU A 20 -6.06 13.01 7.51
CA LEU A 20 -6.56 12.59 8.81
C LEU A 20 -5.46 11.80 9.54
N GLU A 21 -5.23 12.13 10.81
CA GLU A 21 -4.34 11.40 11.71
C GLU A 21 -5.15 10.91 12.91
N ALA A 22 -4.93 9.65 13.31
CA ALA A 22 -5.64 9.02 14.42
C ALA A 22 -4.66 8.34 15.38
N TYR A 23 -4.95 8.42 16.67
CA TYR A 23 -4.21 7.75 17.74
C TYR A 23 -5.20 7.01 18.64
N GLN A 24 -4.88 5.75 18.96
CA GLN A 24 -5.76 4.89 19.76
C GLN A 24 -4.95 4.22 20.88
N ALA A 25 -5.29 4.52 22.13
CA ALA A 25 -4.67 3.88 23.28
C ALA A 25 -5.03 2.38 23.35
N TYR A 26 -4.10 1.57 23.86
CA TYR A 26 -4.24 0.11 24.00
C TYR A 26 -4.49 -0.63 22.67
N SER A 27 -4.02 -0.04 21.56
CA SER A 27 -4.05 -0.63 20.22
C SER A 27 -2.65 -0.65 19.64
N ASP A 28 -2.42 -1.54 18.68
CA ASP A 28 -1.22 -1.59 17.87
C ASP A 28 -1.55 -1.29 16.39
N TYR A 29 -0.59 -1.53 15.49
CA TYR A 29 -0.78 -1.29 14.07
C TYR A 29 -1.86 -2.19 13.43
N ASN A 30 -2.15 -3.36 14.00
CA ASN A 30 -3.24 -4.23 13.51
C ASN A 30 -4.59 -3.60 13.81
N GLY A 31 -4.78 -3.08 15.03
CA GLY A 31 -6.02 -2.38 15.37
C GLY A 31 -6.22 -1.08 14.58
N ILE A 32 -5.13 -0.37 14.23
CA ILE A 32 -5.22 0.78 13.30
C ILE A 32 -5.55 0.33 11.87
N ALA A 33 -5.08 -0.84 11.43
CA ALA A 33 -5.46 -1.41 10.13
C ALA A 33 -6.95 -1.73 10.08
N ASP A 34 -7.50 -2.39 11.11
CA ASP A 34 -8.94 -2.64 11.26
C ASP A 34 -9.75 -1.34 11.22
N LEU A 35 -9.37 -0.35 12.06
CA LEU A 35 -10.01 0.96 12.10
C LEU A 35 -10.01 1.66 10.73
N THR A 36 -8.91 1.54 9.99
CA THR A 36 -8.75 2.18 8.67
C THR A 36 -9.68 1.54 7.63
N GLN A 37 -9.76 0.20 7.60
CA GLN A 37 -10.65 -0.53 6.71
C GLN A 37 -12.12 -0.16 6.98
N GLU A 38 -12.53 -0.20 8.25
CA GLU A 38 -13.89 0.18 8.65
C GLU A 38 -14.22 1.63 8.28
N LEU A 39 -13.30 2.57 8.51
CA LEU A 39 -13.49 3.97 8.18
C LEU A 39 -13.73 4.17 6.68
N ILE A 40 -12.94 3.52 5.82
CA ILE A 40 -13.06 3.65 4.36
C ILE A 40 -14.35 3.01 3.86
N GLN A 41 -14.69 1.81 4.32
CA GLN A 41 -15.92 1.10 3.92
C GLN A 41 -17.18 1.88 4.34
N ASN A 42 -17.19 2.39 5.58
CA ASN A 42 -18.29 3.21 6.06
C ASN A 42 -18.41 4.53 5.29
N ALA A 43 -17.29 5.15 4.89
CA ALA A 43 -17.31 6.33 4.04
C ALA A 43 -17.90 6.04 2.65
N ALA A 44 -17.53 4.91 2.03
CA ALA A 44 -18.10 4.48 0.75
C ALA A 44 -19.62 4.30 0.85
N ILE A 45 -20.10 3.59 1.87
CA ILE A 45 -21.53 3.38 2.12
C ILE A 45 -22.25 4.71 2.40
N ALA A 46 -21.66 5.59 3.21
CA ALA A 46 -22.27 6.88 3.55
C ALA A 46 -22.46 7.79 2.32
N VAL A 47 -21.54 7.74 1.36
CA VAL A 47 -21.56 8.58 0.16
C VAL A 47 -22.37 7.96 -0.99
N THR A 48 -22.29 6.64 -1.16
CA THR A 48 -22.81 5.95 -2.35
C THR A 48 -23.93 4.94 -2.05
N GLY A 49 -24.11 4.56 -0.79
CA GLY A 49 -25.05 3.51 -0.36
C GLY A 49 -24.52 2.08 -0.48
N SER A 50 -23.30 1.88 -1.00
CA SER A 50 -22.68 0.57 -1.22
C SER A 50 -21.17 0.61 -0.93
N THR A 51 -20.54 -0.56 -0.81
CA THR A 51 -19.07 -0.69 -0.91
C THR A 51 -18.60 -0.83 -2.36
N GLU A 52 -19.51 -1.16 -3.28
CA GLU A 52 -19.25 -1.13 -4.72
C GLU A 52 -19.32 0.30 -5.25
N VAL A 53 -18.19 0.82 -5.74
CA VAL A 53 -18.04 2.17 -6.27
C VAL A 53 -17.76 2.15 -7.77
N THR A 54 -18.31 3.12 -8.50
CA THR A 54 -18.05 3.28 -9.94
C THR A 54 -16.94 4.28 -10.17
N TRP A 55 -15.88 3.86 -10.86
CA TRP A 55 -14.74 4.69 -11.24
C TRP A 55 -15.05 5.57 -12.44
N ALA A 56 -14.18 6.55 -12.73
CA ALA A 56 -14.38 7.52 -13.80
C ALA A 56 -14.46 6.89 -15.20
N ASP A 57 -13.86 5.71 -15.40
CA ASP A 57 -13.93 4.94 -16.65
C ASP A 57 -15.17 4.01 -16.72
N GLY A 58 -16.02 4.03 -15.69
CA GLY A 58 -17.22 3.20 -15.57
C GLY A 58 -16.97 1.81 -14.98
N THR A 59 -15.73 1.45 -14.64
CA THR A 59 -15.46 0.19 -13.95
C THR A 59 -16.04 0.20 -12.54
N VAL A 60 -16.51 -0.97 -12.08
CA VAL A 60 -17.00 -1.16 -10.71
C VAL A 60 -15.88 -1.77 -9.89
N TYR A 61 -15.64 -1.21 -8.71
CA TYR A 61 -14.66 -1.69 -7.76
C TYR A 61 -15.32 -1.89 -6.40
N ASP A 62 -15.10 -3.04 -5.76
CA ASP A 62 -15.63 -3.31 -4.42
C ASP A 62 -14.59 -2.97 -3.35
N LEU A 63 -14.94 -2.04 -2.47
CA LEU A 63 -14.13 -1.67 -1.30
C LEU A 63 -14.46 -2.53 -0.06
N GLY A 64 -15.45 -3.40 -0.15
CA GLY A 64 -15.97 -4.21 0.94
C GLY A 64 -15.11 -5.42 1.29
N GLY A 65 -15.67 -6.29 2.13
CA GLY A 65 -15.03 -7.53 2.57
C GLY A 65 -13.83 -7.30 3.49
N GLU A 66 -13.03 -8.36 3.64
CA GLU A 66 -11.74 -8.30 4.33
C GLU A 66 -10.62 -8.00 3.33
N TRP A 67 -9.75 -7.06 3.68
CA TRP A 67 -8.62 -6.72 2.82
C TRP A 67 -7.44 -7.64 3.05
N GLU A 68 -6.72 -7.92 1.96
CA GLU A 68 -5.49 -8.70 2.02
C GLU A 68 -4.43 -7.96 2.85
N ARG A 69 -3.78 -8.70 3.75
CA ARG A 69 -2.66 -8.22 4.55
C ARG A 69 -1.41 -8.96 4.11
N MET A 70 -0.46 -8.24 3.55
CA MET A 70 0.77 -8.81 3.02
C MET A 70 1.99 -8.28 3.76
N SER A 71 2.97 -9.15 4.00
CA SER A 71 4.29 -8.78 4.49
C SER A 71 5.13 -8.23 3.33
N MET A 72 5.74 -7.06 3.52
CA MET A 72 6.52 -6.38 2.48
C MET A 72 7.65 -7.26 1.93
N TYR A 73 8.44 -7.90 2.80
CA TYR A 73 9.55 -8.74 2.35
C TYR A 73 9.08 -10.05 1.76
N ASP A 74 7.99 -10.64 2.26
CA ASP A 74 7.50 -11.90 1.70
C ASP A 74 6.93 -11.67 0.30
N SER A 75 6.05 -10.68 0.13
CA SER A 75 5.47 -10.38 -1.19
C SER A 75 6.52 -9.95 -2.21
N LEU A 76 7.52 -9.17 -1.79
CA LEU A 76 8.63 -8.78 -2.66
C LEU A 76 9.53 -9.96 -3.02
N ASN A 77 9.83 -10.85 -2.08
CA ASN A 77 10.64 -12.04 -2.34
C ASN A 77 9.91 -13.03 -3.25
N ASP A 78 8.59 -13.19 -3.09
CA ASP A 78 7.79 -14.06 -3.96
C ASP A 78 7.76 -13.50 -5.39
N ALA A 79 7.50 -12.20 -5.54
CA ALA A 79 7.56 -11.53 -6.85
C ALA A 79 8.96 -11.60 -7.48
N LEU A 80 10.02 -11.47 -6.67
CA LEU A 80 11.40 -11.61 -7.11
C LEU A 80 11.68 -13.04 -7.59
N ALA A 81 11.22 -14.05 -6.88
CA ALA A 81 11.38 -15.45 -7.26
C ALA A 81 10.66 -15.78 -8.57
N ASP A 82 9.44 -15.27 -8.76
CA ASP A 82 8.66 -15.43 -10.00
C ASP A 82 9.35 -14.78 -11.20
N ALA A 83 10.02 -13.64 -10.98
CA ALA A 83 10.73 -12.91 -12.03
C ALA A 83 12.17 -13.40 -12.29
N TRP A 84 12.73 -14.28 -11.44
CA TRP A 84 14.13 -14.72 -11.54
C TRP A 84 14.29 -15.94 -12.45
N GLU A 85 15.26 -15.89 -13.37
CA GLU A 85 15.61 -17.05 -14.20
C GLU A 85 16.19 -18.17 -13.33
N GLY A 86 15.44 -19.27 -13.18
CA GLY A 86 15.75 -20.36 -12.27
C GLY A 86 15.28 -20.06 -10.85
N ALA A 87 13.96 -20.09 -10.63
CA ALA A 87 13.27 -19.65 -9.41
C ALA A 87 13.88 -20.16 -8.09
N ASP A 88 14.40 -21.40 -8.06
CA ASP A 88 15.05 -21.98 -6.87
C ASP A 88 16.37 -21.28 -6.47
N ALA A 89 16.89 -20.37 -7.30
CA ALA A 89 18.13 -19.63 -7.09
C ALA A 89 17.92 -18.13 -6.82
N ALA A 90 16.67 -17.67 -6.66
CA ALA A 90 16.40 -16.27 -6.40
C ALA A 90 16.96 -15.84 -5.02
N PRO A 91 17.67 -14.70 -4.94
CA PRO A 91 18.11 -14.17 -3.65
C PRO A 91 16.89 -13.73 -2.85
N ARG A 92 16.95 -13.88 -1.52
CA ARG A 92 15.96 -13.29 -0.61
C ARG A 92 16.53 -12.04 0.03
N ILE A 93 15.68 -11.05 0.23
CA ILE A 93 16.02 -9.77 0.86
C ILE A 93 15.19 -9.53 2.12
N ASP A 94 15.80 -8.79 3.04
CA ASP A 94 15.24 -8.37 4.33
C ASP A 94 15.80 -7.00 4.75
N ALA A 95 15.44 -6.54 5.95
CA ALA A 95 15.88 -5.25 6.48
C ALA A 95 17.38 -5.16 6.77
N ALA A 96 18.08 -6.30 6.82
CA ALA A 96 19.52 -6.38 7.07
C ALA A 96 20.33 -6.54 5.78
N THR A 97 19.67 -6.71 4.63
CA THR A 97 20.34 -6.91 3.35
C THR A 97 21.17 -5.68 2.97
N PRO A 98 22.48 -5.82 2.71
CA PRO A 98 23.34 -4.70 2.35
C PRO A 98 22.87 -3.97 1.09
N LEU A 99 23.02 -2.64 1.07
CA LEU A 99 22.67 -1.83 -0.09
C LEU A 99 23.40 -2.28 -1.37
N ALA A 100 24.65 -2.74 -1.26
CA ALA A 100 25.41 -3.24 -2.41
C ALA A 100 24.73 -4.48 -3.05
N ASP A 101 24.19 -5.37 -2.23
CA ASP A 101 23.50 -6.57 -2.70
C ASP A 101 22.13 -6.19 -3.30
N LEU A 102 21.39 -5.28 -2.65
CA LEU A 102 20.14 -4.73 -3.19
C LEU A 102 20.35 -4.05 -4.55
N THR A 103 21.43 -3.28 -4.69
CA THR A 103 21.80 -2.61 -5.94
C THR A 103 22.09 -3.64 -7.04
N THR A 104 22.86 -4.68 -6.72
CA THR A 104 23.17 -5.76 -7.65
C THR A 104 21.90 -6.49 -8.13
N ILE A 105 20.94 -6.72 -7.23
CA ILE A 105 19.65 -7.33 -7.59
C ILE A 105 18.84 -6.41 -8.50
N ALA A 106 18.74 -5.11 -8.14
CA ALA A 106 17.97 -4.13 -8.89
C ALA A 106 18.52 -3.93 -10.32
N GLU A 107 19.84 -3.83 -10.48
CA GLU A 107 20.50 -3.66 -11.79
C GLU A 107 20.16 -4.77 -12.79
N ARG A 108 19.73 -5.95 -12.32
CA ARG A 108 19.31 -7.05 -13.19
C ARG A 108 17.96 -6.80 -13.88
N PHE A 109 17.11 -5.92 -13.32
CA PHE A 109 15.77 -5.63 -13.84
C PHE A 109 15.71 -4.37 -14.71
N GLY A 110 16.81 -3.63 -14.84
CA GLY A 110 16.89 -2.35 -15.58
C GLY A 110 16.36 -1.18 -14.78
#